data_AF-A0A498M4E3-F1
#
_entry.id   AF-A0A498M4E3-F1
#
_cell.length_a   1.000
_cell.length_b   1.000
_cell.length_c   1.000
_cell.angle_alpha   90.00
_cell.angle_beta   90.00
_cell.angle_gamma   90.00
#
_symmetry.space_group_name_H-M   'P 1'
#
loop_
_entity.id
_entity.type
_entity.pdbx_description
1 polymer ?
#
loop_
_entity_poly.entity_id
_entity_poly.type
_entity_poly.pdbx_seq_one_letter_code
_entity_poly.pdbx_strand_id
1 'polypeptide(L)'
;MSSQQKRREYSTDSLERERDRIPSDDLYYQGMLKALEGRKDERDRVQKKTFTKWVNKHLIKTQRHVNDLYEDLRDGHNLISLLEVLSGETLPRERGRMRFHKLQNVQIALDFLRHRQVKLVNIRNDDIADGNPKLTLGLIWTIILHFQISDIQVNGQSDDMSAKEKLLLWSQRMVEGYHGIRCDNFTTSWRDGKLFNAVIHKHE
;
A
#
# COMPACT_ATOMS: atom_id res chain seq x y z
N MET A 1 11.15 -29.38 83.33
CA MET A 1 11.14 -30.14 82.06
C MET A 1 10.76 -29.18 80.94
N SER A 2 11.57 -29.17 79.88
CA SER A 2 11.62 -28.17 78.80
C SER A 2 10.40 -28.23 77.86
N SER A 3 9.95 -27.08 77.37
CA SER A 3 8.98 -27.00 76.26
C SER A 3 9.49 -25.97 75.26
N GLN A 4 10.02 -26.49 74.14
CA GLN A 4 10.69 -25.75 73.08
C GLN A 4 9.73 -24.88 72.26
N GLN A 5 10.15 -23.66 72.00
CA GLN A 5 9.51 -22.68 71.14
C GLN A 5 9.83 -22.99 69.67
N LYS A 6 8.83 -23.42 68.88
CA LYS A 6 8.99 -23.65 67.42
C LYS A 6 9.18 -22.32 66.69
N ARG A 7 10.41 -21.99 66.31
CA ARG A 7 10.68 -20.99 65.26
C ARG A 7 10.22 -21.56 63.92
N ARG A 8 9.37 -20.82 63.19
CA ARG A 8 9.12 -21.06 61.76
C ARG A 8 10.33 -20.54 60.99
N GLU A 9 11.12 -21.45 60.42
CA GLU A 9 12.11 -21.11 59.41
C GLU A 9 11.36 -20.85 58.10
N TYR A 10 11.39 -19.62 57.61
CA TYR A 10 10.96 -19.29 56.26
C TYR A 10 12.07 -19.75 55.31
N SER A 11 11.79 -20.78 54.51
CA SER A 11 12.70 -21.28 53.49
C SER A 11 12.93 -20.21 52.42
N THR A 12 14.17 -19.73 52.32
CA THR A 12 14.64 -18.81 51.26
C THR A 12 14.67 -19.45 49.87
N ASP A 13 14.48 -20.78 49.78
CA ASP A 13 14.51 -21.56 48.53
C ASP A 13 13.33 -21.25 47.59
N SER A 14 12.28 -20.57 48.09
CA SER A 14 11.12 -20.18 47.27
C SER A 14 11.33 -18.90 46.46
N LEU A 15 12.28 -18.05 46.86
CA LEU A 15 12.53 -16.74 46.22
C LEU A 15 13.69 -16.77 45.21
N GLU A 16 14.44 -17.88 45.14
CA GLU A 16 15.52 -18.05 44.16
C GLU A 16 15.04 -18.75 42.89
N ARG A 17 13.98 -19.57 42.94
CA ARG A 17 13.41 -20.23 41.75
C ARG A 17 12.60 -19.30 40.82
N GLU A 18 12.36 -18.06 41.23
CA GLU A 18 11.66 -17.06 40.41
C GLU A 18 12.59 -16.13 39.62
N ARG A 19 13.91 -16.15 39.88
CA ARG A 19 14.85 -15.20 39.27
C ARG A 19 15.45 -15.65 37.92
N ASP A 20 15.31 -16.92 37.56
CA ASP A 20 15.87 -17.49 36.33
C ASP A 20 14.82 -17.96 35.31
N ARG A 21 13.62 -17.37 35.33
CA ARG A 21 12.74 -17.47 34.15
C ARG A 21 13.20 -16.46 33.11
N ILE A 22 14.27 -16.81 32.39
CA ILE A 22 14.57 -16.21 31.08
C ILE A 22 13.26 -16.32 30.28
N PRO A 23 12.64 -15.21 29.83
CA PRO A 23 11.47 -15.29 28.99
C PRO A 23 11.82 -16.21 27.83
N SER A 24 11.06 -17.30 27.67
CA SER A 24 11.25 -18.23 26.56
C SER A 24 11.40 -17.39 25.31
N ASP A 25 12.53 -17.55 24.60
CA ASP A 25 12.82 -16.91 23.33
C ASP A 25 11.58 -16.90 22.41
N ASP A 26 10.77 -17.96 22.49
CA ASP A 26 9.50 -18.15 21.79
C ASP A 26 8.48 -17.01 22.02
N LEU A 27 8.31 -16.50 23.24
CA LEU A 27 7.39 -15.38 23.53
C LEU A 27 7.89 -14.06 22.92
N TYR A 28 9.21 -13.86 22.91
CA TYR A 28 9.81 -12.68 22.28
C TYR A 28 9.70 -12.76 20.75
N TYR A 29 10.00 -13.91 20.15
CA TYR A 29 9.82 -14.15 18.71
C TYR A 29 8.34 -14.01 18.31
N GLN A 30 7.42 -14.56 19.08
CA GLN A 30 5.98 -14.45 18.83
C GLN A 30 5.49 -13.00 18.93
N GLY A 31 5.98 -12.24 19.92
CA GLY A 31 5.71 -10.80 20.03
C GLY A 31 6.24 -9.99 18.86
N MET A 32 7.47 -10.28 18.41
CA MET A 32 8.09 -9.66 17.25
C MET A 32 7.32 -9.97 15.95
N LEU A 33 6.93 -11.23 15.72
CA LEU A 33 6.14 -11.64 14.56
C LEU A 33 4.79 -10.93 14.53
N LYS A 34 4.08 -10.88 15.65
CA LYS A 34 2.79 -10.17 15.78
C LYS A 34 2.94 -8.66 15.50
N ALA A 35 4.02 -8.04 15.97
CA ALA A 35 4.29 -6.63 15.71
C ALA A 35 4.66 -6.35 14.24
N LEU A 36 5.30 -7.30 13.55
CA LEU A 36 5.59 -7.21 12.12
C LEU A 36 4.31 -7.39 11.29
N GLU A 37 3.45 -8.33 11.69
CA GLU A 37 2.16 -8.60 11.05
C GLU A 37 1.22 -7.41 11.19
N GLY A 38 1.04 -6.87 12.40
CA GLY A 38 0.22 -5.67 12.61
C GLY A 38 0.74 -4.43 11.86
N ARG A 39 2.05 -4.30 11.67
CA ARG A 39 2.63 -3.22 10.84
C ARG A 39 2.35 -3.41 9.35
N LYS A 40 2.33 -4.64 8.86
CA LYS A 40 2.01 -4.96 7.48
C LYS A 40 0.53 -4.68 7.21
N ASP A 41 -0.35 -5.11 8.10
CA ASP A 41 -1.80 -4.89 7.98
C ASP A 41 -2.16 -3.40 7.95
N GLU A 42 -1.51 -2.59 8.78
CA GLU A 42 -1.75 -1.14 8.77
C GLU A 42 -1.28 -0.48 7.47
N ARG A 43 -0.15 -0.93 6.91
CA ARG A 43 0.33 -0.44 5.61
C ARG A 43 -0.63 -0.82 4.48
N ASP A 44 -1.08 -2.07 4.46
CA ASP A 44 -2.02 -2.57 3.45
C ASP A 44 -3.38 -1.84 3.56
N ARG A 45 -3.84 -1.56 4.78
CA ARG A 45 -5.05 -0.76 5.05
C ARG A 45 -4.92 0.67 4.54
N VAL A 46 -3.81 1.34 4.84
CA VAL A 46 -3.55 2.72 4.38
C VAL A 46 -3.39 2.75 2.86
N GLN A 47 -2.74 1.75 2.26
CA GLN A 47 -2.61 1.62 0.82
C GLN A 47 -3.99 1.44 0.15
N LYS A 48 -4.83 0.51 0.64
CA LYS A 48 -6.20 0.32 0.16
C LYS A 48 -6.98 1.63 0.20
N LYS A 49 -6.92 2.36 1.32
CA LYS A 49 -7.61 3.65 1.49
C LYS A 49 -7.11 4.69 0.50
N THR A 50 -5.79 4.80 0.32
CA THR A 50 -5.17 5.74 -0.61
C THR A 50 -5.58 5.44 -2.05
N PHE A 51 -5.51 4.17 -2.46
CA PHE A 51 -5.92 3.75 -3.80
C PHE A 51 -7.41 3.93 -4.04
N THR A 52 -8.26 3.65 -3.04
CA THR A 52 -9.72 3.90 -3.13
C THR A 52 -10.01 5.38 -3.38
N LYS A 53 -9.36 6.28 -2.63
CA LYS A 53 -9.49 7.73 -2.83
C LYS A 53 -9.02 8.15 -4.22
N TRP A 54 -7.89 7.61 -4.67
CA TRP A 54 -7.34 7.90 -5.99
C TRP A 54 -8.29 7.44 -7.11
N VAL A 55 -8.81 6.21 -7.03
CA VAL A 55 -9.81 5.70 -7.99
C VAL A 55 -11.05 6.60 -8.01
N ASN A 56 -11.59 6.98 -6.84
CA ASN A 56 -12.79 7.83 -6.76
C ASN A 56 -12.56 9.26 -7.27
N LYS A 57 -11.34 9.82 -7.13
CA LYS A 57 -10.97 11.12 -7.75
C LYS A 57 -11.22 11.11 -9.26
N HIS A 58 -11.04 9.97 -9.92
CA HIS A 58 -11.27 9.82 -11.36
C HIS A 58 -12.70 9.38 -11.67
N LEU A 59 -13.25 8.40 -10.95
CA LEU A 59 -14.59 7.86 -11.22
C LEU A 59 -15.74 8.85 -10.98
N ILE A 60 -15.55 9.86 -10.13
CA ILE A 60 -16.56 10.91 -9.94
C ILE A 60 -16.89 11.64 -11.26
N LYS A 61 -15.95 11.71 -12.21
CA LYS A 61 -16.15 12.31 -13.54
C LYS A 61 -17.14 11.53 -14.41
N THR A 62 -17.40 10.27 -14.09
CA THR A 62 -18.37 9.40 -14.77
C THR A 62 -19.53 9.01 -13.85
N GLN A 63 -19.74 9.75 -12.76
CA GLN A 63 -20.79 9.50 -11.74
C GLN A 63 -20.71 8.09 -11.14
N ARG A 64 -19.51 7.51 -11.04
CA ARG A 64 -19.24 6.21 -10.44
C ARG A 64 -18.49 6.37 -9.12
N HIS A 65 -18.60 5.37 -8.25
CA HIS A 65 -17.97 5.36 -6.94
C HIS A 65 -17.62 3.93 -6.50
N VAL A 66 -16.50 3.79 -5.80
CA VAL A 66 -16.01 2.56 -5.16
C VAL A 66 -15.98 2.77 -3.65
N ASN A 67 -16.69 1.92 -2.92
CA ASN A 67 -16.70 1.86 -1.46
C ASN A 67 -15.69 0.85 -0.94
N ASP A 68 -15.70 -0.36 -1.50
CA ASP A 68 -14.70 -1.40 -1.22
C ASP A 68 -13.96 -1.76 -2.52
N LEU A 69 -12.67 -1.41 -2.55
CA LEU A 69 -11.78 -1.70 -3.67
C LEU A 69 -11.73 -3.18 -4.07
N TYR A 70 -11.91 -4.11 -3.13
CA TYR A 70 -11.83 -5.55 -3.39
C TYR A 70 -13.13 -6.15 -3.92
N GLU A 71 -14.24 -5.43 -3.77
CA GLU A 71 -15.57 -5.88 -4.22
C GLU A 71 -16.02 -5.14 -5.47
N ASP A 72 -15.93 -3.80 -5.46
CA ASP A 72 -16.55 -2.94 -6.47
C ASP A 72 -15.77 -2.88 -7.79
N LEU A 73 -14.61 -3.56 -7.87
CA LEU A 73 -13.84 -3.72 -9.11
C LEU A 73 -14.08 -5.07 -9.79
N ARG A 74 -14.73 -6.03 -9.12
CA ARG A 74 -14.83 -7.44 -9.55
C ARG A 74 -15.64 -7.65 -10.82
N ASP A 75 -16.58 -6.76 -11.14
CA ASP A 75 -17.38 -6.85 -12.36
C ASP A 75 -16.70 -6.24 -13.60
N GLY A 76 -15.55 -5.58 -13.41
CA GLY A 76 -14.76 -4.91 -14.43
C GLY A 76 -15.30 -3.55 -14.89
N HIS A 77 -16.53 -3.15 -14.56
CA HIS A 77 -17.12 -1.91 -15.08
C HIS A 77 -16.43 -0.65 -14.54
N ASN A 78 -16.06 -0.65 -13.27
CA ASN A 78 -15.32 0.46 -12.67
C ASN A 78 -13.87 0.52 -13.16
N LEU A 79 -13.24 -0.62 -13.46
CA LEU A 79 -11.90 -0.66 -14.09
C LEU A 79 -11.93 -0.06 -15.50
N ILE A 80 -12.89 -0.48 -16.32
CA ILE A 80 -13.06 0.06 -17.67
C ILE A 80 -13.28 1.57 -17.61
N SER A 81 -14.23 2.03 -16.77
CA SER A 81 -14.56 3.46 -16.66
C SER A 81 -13.39 4.30 -16.12
N LEU A 82 -12.58 3.74 -15.23
CA LEU A 82 -11.35 4.37 -14.76
C LEU A 82 -10.35 4.53 -15.92
N LEU A 83 -10.13 3.49 -16.72
CA LEU A 83 -9.21 3.54 -17.86
C LEU A 83 -9.66 4.51 -18.94
N GLU A 84 -10.96 4.59 -19.22
CA GLU A 84 -11.51 5.60 -20.14
C GLU A 84 -11.24 7.02 -19.63
N VAL A 85 -11.47 7.29 -18.34
CA VAL A 85 -11.21 8.61 -17.75
C VAL A 85 -9.72 8.98 -17.81
N LEU A 86 -8.83 8.02 -17.61
CA LEU A 86 -7.38 8.25 -17.59
C LEU A 86 -6.80 8.43 -19.00
N SER A 87 -7.32 7.68 -19.98
CA SER A 87 -6.79 7.66 -21.34
C SER A 87 -7.52 8.60 -22.31
N GLY A 88 -8.77 8.96 -22.01
CA GLY A 88 -9.66 9.67 -22.93
C GLY A 88 -10.27 8.78 -24.03
N GLU A 89 -10.01 7.47 -24.02
CA GLU A 89 -10.55 6.52 -25.00
C GLU A 89 -11.84 5.87 -24.51
N THR A 90 -12.66 5.35 -25.43
CA THR A 90 -13.85 4.54 -25.12
C THR A 90 -13.53 3.07 -25.28
N LEU A 91 -13.89 2.26 -24.28
CA LEU A 91 -13.63 0.82 -24.25
C LEU A 91 -14.93 0.01 -24.37
N PRO A 92 -14.88 -1.19 -24.99
CA PRO A 92 -16.04 -2.07 -25.06
C PRO A 92 -16.46 -2.60 -23.68
N ARG A 93 -17.71 -3.05 -23.56
CA ARG A 93 -18.27 -3.65 -22.35
C ARG A 93 -19.17 -4.82 -22.68
N GLU A 94 -18.92 -5.95 -22.05
CA GLU A 94 -19.87 -7.05 -22.02
C GLU A 94 -21.03 -6.73 -21.09
N ARG A 95 -22.24 -7.04 -21.57
CA ARG A 95 -23.48 -6.86 -20.81
C ARG A 95 -23.89 -8.20 -20.21
N GLY A 96 -24.11 -8.22 -18.90
CA GLY A 96 -24.63 -9.40 -18.21
C GLY A 96 -24.19 -9.44 -16.75
N ARG A 97 -24.74 -10.39 -16.00
CA ARG A 97 -24.51 -10.51 -14.55
C ARG A 97 -23.75 -11.77 -14.15
N MET A 98 -23.67 -12.76 -15.04
CA MET A 98 -22.94 -14.01 -14.77
C MET A 98 -21.43 -13.77 -14.68
N ARG A 99 -20.73 -14.66 -13.95
CA ARG A 99 -19.26 -14.59 -13.78
C ARG A 99 -18.50 -14.51 -15.11
N PHE A 100 -18.98 -15.18 -16.16
CA PHE A 100 -18.40 -15.08 -17.50
C PHE A 100 -18.31 -13.62 -18.01
N HIS A 101 -19.35 -12.82 -17.85
CA HIS A 101 -19.34 -11.40 -18.27
C HIS A 101 -18.38 -10.57 -17.41
N LYS A 102 -18.29 -10.86 -16.11
CA LYS A 102 -17.33 -10.19 -15.21
C LYS A 102 -15.89 -10.45 -15.66
N LEU A 103 -15.55 -11.72 -15.91
CA LEU A 103 -14.24 -12.13 -16.41
C LEU A 103 -13.90 -11.43 -17.73
N GLN A 104 -14.86 -11.30 -18.64
CA GLN A 104 -14.66 -10.65 -19.92
C GLN A 104 -14.47 -9.13 -19.78
N ASN A 105 -15.25 -8.45 -18.92
CA ASN A 105 -15.05 -7.03 -18.64
C ASN A 105 -13.70 -6.73 -17.98
N VAL A 106 -13.27 -7.57 -17.04
CA VAL A 106 -11.91 -7.46 -16.49
C VAL A 106 -10.87 -7.71 -17.57
N GLN A 107 -11.07 -8.73 -18.42
CA GLN A 107 -10.14 -9.04 -19.52
C GLN A 107 -9.96 -7.86 -20.47
N ILE A 108 -11.05 -7.18 -20.85
CA ILE A 108 -11.00 -5.95 -21.66
C ILE A 108 -10.06 -4.90 -21.03
N ALA A 109 -10.19 -4.66 -19.72
CA ALA A 109 -9.33 -3.72 -19.00
C ALA A 109 -7.86 -4.15 -18.98
N LEU A 110 -7.59 -5.44 -18.75
CA LEU A 110 -6.22 -5.97 -18.74
C LEU A 110 -5.59 -5.93 -20.13
N ASP A 111 -6.35 -6.25 -21.18
CA ASP A 111 -5.85 -6.20 -22.55
C ASP A 111 -5.58 -4.77 -22.99
N PHE A 112 -6.44 -3.80 -22.66
CA PHE A 112 -6.16 -2.39 -22.91
C PHE A 112 -4.81 -1.96 -22.34
N LEU A 113 -4.51 -2.35 -21.09
CA LEU A 113 -3.22 -2.08 -20.46
C LEU A 113 -2.06 -2.76 -21.21
N ARG A 114 -2.20 -4.02 -21.62
CA ARG A 114 -1.18 -4.74 -22.41
C ARG A 114 -0.92 -4.10 -23.77
N HIS A 115 -1.97 -3.66 -24.47
CA HIS A 115 -1.84 -2.96 -25.75
C HIS A 115 -1.07 -1.65 -25.60
N ARG A 116 -1.17 -0.98 -24.44
CA ARG A 116 -0.37 0.20 -24.06
C ARG A 116 1.00 -0.15 -23.47
N GLN A 117 1.49 -1.37 -23.71
CA GLN A 117 2.79 -1.88 -23.26
C GLN A 117 2.98 -1.90 -21.73
N VAL A 118 1.88 -1.92 -20.97
CA VAL A 118 1.92 -2.07 -19.51
C VAL A 118 2.14 -3.53 -19.14
N LYS A 119 3.18 -3.80 -18.33
CA LYS A 119 3.53 -5.14 -17.88
C LYS A 119 2.65 -5.57 -16.69
N LEU A 120 1.74 -6.50 -16.93
CA LEU A 120 0.88 -7.13 -15.90
C LEU A 120 1.46 -8.47 -15.46
N VAL A 121 2.50 -8.45 -14.62
CA VAL A 121 3.17 -9.67 -14.14
C VAL A 121 2.27 -10.39 -13.13
N ASN A 122 1.92 -11.64 -13.43
CA ASN A 122 1.13 -12.53 -12.55
C ASN A 122 -0.24 -11.96 -12.16
N ILE A 123 -0.90 -11.20 -13.05
CA ILE A 123 -2.29 -10.76 -12.86
C ILE A 123 -3.15 -11.32 -13.99
N ARG A 124 -4.13 -12.12 -13.63
CA ARG A 124 -5.15 -12.66 -14.53
C ARG A 124 -6.51 -12.03 -14.24
N ASN A 125 -7.48 -12.27 -15.13
CA ASN A 125 -8.81 -11.71 -14.99
C ASN A 125 -9.64 -12.36 -13.86
N ASP A 126 -9.44 -13.66 -13.62
CA ASP A 126 -10.06 -14.39 -12.51
C ASP A 126 -9.58 -13.90 -11.15
N ASP A 127 -8.30 -13.56 -11.02
CA ASP A 127 -7.76 -12.97 -9.78
C ASP A 127 -8.54 -11.72 -9.34
N ILE A 128 -8.92 -10.88 -10.29
CA ILE A 128 -9.63 -9.62 -10.04
C ILE A 128 -11.14 -9.87 -9.91
N ALA A 129 -11.72 -10.69 -10.79
CA ALA A 129 -13.16 -11.00 -10.74
C ALA A 129 -13.56 -11.75 -9.47
N ASP A 130 -12.65 -12.55 -8.91
CA ASP A 130 -12.86 -13.28 -7.66
C ASP A 130 -12.42 -12.46 -6.42
N GLY A 131 -11.83 -11.28 -6.61
CA GLY A 131 -11.58 -10.30 -5.53
C GLY A 131 -10.28 -10.53 -4.75
N ASN A 132 -9.22 -11.06 -5.36
CA ASN A 132 -7.93 -11.24 -4.70
C ASN A 132 -7.36 -9.88 -4.23
N PRO A 133 -7.24 -9.62 -2.91
CA PRO A 133 -6.88 -8.29 -2.41
C PRO A 133 -5.49 -7.82 -2.87
N LYS A 134 -4.51 -8.72 -2.84
CA LYS A 134 -3.12 -8.40 -3.18
C LYS A 134 -2.96 -8.09 -4.66
N LEU A 135 -3.57 -8.89 -5.53
CA LEU A 135 -3.50 -8.69 -6.97
C LEU A 135 -4.36 -7.50 -7.42
N THR A 136 -5.46 -7.21 -6.74
CA THR A 136 -6.25 -6.00 -6.95
C THR A 136 -5.46 -4.73 -6.61
N LEU A 137 -4.77 -4.70 -5.46
CA LEU A 137 -3.86 -3.60 -5.13
C LEU A 137 -2.71 -3.48 -6.15
N GLY A 138 -2.14 -4.61 -6.57
CA GLY A 138 -1.10 -4.66 -7.59
C GLY A 138 -1.56 -4.09 -8.93
N LEU A 139 -2.79 -4.40 -9.37
CA LEU A 139 -3.37 -3.86 -10.59
C LEU A 139 -3.56 -2.34 -10.50
N ILE A 140 -4.18 -1.85 -9.42
CA ILE A 140 -4.40 -0.41 -9.24
C ILE A 140 -3.07 0.35 -9.14
N TRP A 141 -2.07 -0.21 -8.45
CA TRP A 141 -0.72 0.34 -8.43
C TRP A 141 -0.11 0.44 -9.82
N THR A 142 -0.21 -0.61 -10.63
CA THR A 142 0.27 -0.61 -12.01
C THR A 142 -0.40 0.48 -12.86
N ILE A 143 -1.71 0.67 -12.69
CA ILE A 143 -2.46 1.74 -13.38
C ILE A 143 -1.97 3.12 -12.92
N ILE A 144 -1.84 3.36 -11.61
CA ILE A 144 -1.33 4.63 -11.06
C ILE A 144 0.08 4.92 -11.60
N LEU A 145 0.95 3.92 -11.57
CA LEU A 145 2.33 4.05 -12.03
C LEU A 145 2.37 4.46 -13.50
N HIS A 146 1.59 3.82 -14.36
CA HIS A 146 1.57 4.13 -15.80
C HIS A 146 0.98 5.51 -16.10
N PHE A 147 -0.18 5.85 -15.53
CA PHE A 147 -0.93 7.04 -15.93
C PHE A 147 -0.61 8.32 -15.13
N GLN A 148 0.08 8.22 -13.98
CA GLN A 148 0.31 9.39 -13.13
C GLN A 148 1.76 9.60 -12.68
N ILE A 149 2.61 8.56 -12.74
CA ILE A 149 3.98 8.65 -12.19
C ILE A 149 5.04 8.48 -13.28
N SER A 150 4.80 7.64 -14.29
CA SER A 150 5.80 7.31 -15.31
C SER A 150 6.18 8.47 -16.24
N ASP A 151 5.35 9.50 -16.34
CA ASP A 151 5.55 10.65 -17.24
C ASP A 151 6.29 11.83 -16.60
N ILE A 152 6.67 11.72 -15.31
CA ILE A 152 7.41 12.76 -14.59
C ILE A 152 8.70 13.13 -15.34
N GLN A 153 8.86 14.42 -15.61
CA GLN A 153 10.06 15.00 -16.20
C GLN A 153 10.76 15.91 -15.19
N VAL A 154 12.06 15.73 -15.02
CA VAL A 154 12.89 16.55 -14.13
C VAL A 154 14.16 16.96 -14.86
N ASN A 155 14.54 18.24 -14.78
CA ASN A 155 15.76 18.71 -15.45
C ASN A 155 16.97 17.86 -15.00
N GLY A 156 17.93 17.53 -15.87
CA GLY A 156 19.08 16.72 -15.45
C GLY A 156 18.75 15.31 -14.92
N GLN A 157 17.57 14.77 -15.23
CA GLN A 157 17.32 13.33 -15.13
C GLN A 157 18.16 12.59 -16.17
N SER A 158 18.50 11.34 -15.91
CA SER A 158 19.01 10.41 -16.92
C SER A 158 17.91 9.49 -17.45
N ASP A 159 18.11 8.95 -18.65
CA ASP A 159 17.11 8.12 -19.34
C ASP A 159 16.89 6.75 -18.66
N ASP A 160 17.87 6.28 -17.89
CA ASP A 160 17.83 5.02 -17.16
C ASP A 160 17.17 5.12 -15.77
N MET A 161 16.84 6.33 -15.30
CA MET A 161 16.15 6.51 -14.03
C MET A 161 14.72 5.97 -14.09
N SER A 162 14.37 5.19 -13.07
CA SER A 162 12.98 4.81 -12.82
C SER A 162 12.12 6.02 -12.48
N ALA A 163 10.80 5.89 -12.70
CA ALA A 163 9.83 6.94 -12.34
C ALA A 163 9.90 7.32 -10.85
N LYS A 164 10.22 6.36 -9.98
CA LYS A 164 10.43 6.58 -8.54
C LYS A 164 11.66 7.46 -8.29
N GLU A 165 12.78 7.18 -8.96
CA GLU A 165 14.00 7.97 -8.81
C GLU A 165 13.83 9.39 -9.35
N LYS A 166 13.12 9.54 -10.48
CA LYS A 166 12.76 10.86 -11.02
C LYS A 166 11.91 11.65 -10.03
N LEU A 167 10.87 11.04 -9.46
CA LEU A 167 10.05 11.70 -8.42
C LEU A 167 10.88 12.05 -7.17
N LEU A 168 11.87 11.22 -6.81
CA LEU A 168 12.74 11.49 -5.65
C LEU A 168 13.65 12.69 -5.94
N LEU A 169 14.26 12.72 -7.11
CA LEU A 169 15.08 13.85 -7.58
C LEU A 169 14.28 15.14 -7.63
N TRP A 170 13.05 15.08 -8.15
CA TRP A 170 12.12 16.22 -8.11
C TRP A 170 11.90 16.68 -6.66
N SER A 171 11.55 15.75 -5.76
CA SER A 171 11.27 16.06 -4.35
C SER A 171 12.47 16.72 -3.66
N GLN A 172 13.69 16.25 -3.95
CA GLN A 172 14.93 16.82 -3.42
C GLN A 172 15.15 18.26 -3.88
N ARG A 173 14.87 18.55 -5.16
CA ARG A 173 15.00 19.90 -5.71
C ARG A 173 13.95 20.87 -5.20
N MET A 174 12.74 20.38 -4.98
CA MET A 174 11.66 21.21 -4.43
C MET A 174 12.01 21.76 -3.04
N VAL A 175 12.82 21.02 -2.28
CA VAL A 175 13.23 21.38 -0.92
C VAL A 175 14.68 21.87 -0.84
N GLU A 176 15.34 22.06 -1.98
CA GLU A 176 16.68 22.62 -2.02
C GLU A 176 16.67 24.07 -1.47
N GLY A 177 17.58 24.35 -0.54
CA GLY A 177 17.68 25.64 0.15
C GLY A 177 16.85 25.77 1.43
N TYR A 178 15.97 24.82 1.75
CA TYR A 178 15.24 24.84 3.04
C TYR A 178 16.11 24.27 4.16
N HIS A 179 16.38 25.08 5.19
CA HIS A 179 17.25 24.67 6.30
C HIS A 179 16.67 23.49 7.09
N GLY A 180 17.46 22.44 7.29
CA GLY A 180 17.08 21.27 8.08
C GLY A 180 16.04 20.36 7.42
N ILE A 181 15.79 20.52 6.11
CA ILE A 181 14.86 19.69 5.35
C ILE A 181 15.65 18.86 4.32
N ARG A 182 15.40 17.55 4.29
CA ARG A 182 16.05 16.62 3.35
C ARG A 182 15.08 15.50 2.95
N CYS A 183 15.11 15.11 1.68
CA CYS A 183 14.30 14.02 1.14
C CYS A 183 15.19 12.86 0.67
N ASP A 184 15.17 11.76 1.40
CA ASP A 184 15.97 10.56 1.08
C ASP A 184 15.12 9.38 0.59
N ASN A 185 13.82 9.37 0.89
CA ASN A 185 12.92 8.27 0.57
C ASN A 185 11.44 8.71 0.60
N PHE A 186 10.54 7.84 0.15
CA PHE A 186 9.07 8.03 0.21
C PHE A 186 8.41 7.41 1.45
N THR A 187 9.14 7.29 2.55
CA THR A 187 8.62 6.73 3.80
C THR A 187 8.95 7.63 4.98
N THR A 188 10.10 7.44 5.62
CA THR A 188 10.48 8.16 6.85
C THR A 188 10.73 9.64 6.62
N SER A 189 11.20 10.05 5.43
CA SER A 189 11.50 11.46 5.14
C SER A 189 10.25 12.35 5.21
N TRP A 190 9.06 11.79 4.96
CA TRP A 190 7.79 12.52 4.91
C TRP A 190 7.03 12.50 6.24
N ARG A 191 7.56 11.83 7.26
CA ARG A 191 6.85 11.52 8.51
C ARG A 191 6.50 12.75 9.34
N ASP A 192 7.38 13.75 9.38
CA ASP A 192 7.20 14.96 10.18
C ASP A 192 6.39 16.06 9.45
N GLY A 193 6.02 15.81 8.19
CA GLY A 193 5.23 16.72 7.37
C GLY A 193 5.98 17.93 6.81
N LYS A 194 7.27 18.13 7.13
CA LYS A 194 8.01 19.32 6.67
C LYS A 194 8.22 19.33 5.16
N LEU A 195 8.48 18.16 4.56
CA LEU A 195 8.62 18.03 3.11
C LEU A 195 7.35 18.47 2.37
N PHE A 196 6.16 18.10 2.87
CA PHE A 196 4.90 18.53 2.25
C PHE A 196 4.77 20.06 2.27
N ASN A 197 5.06 20.70 3.40
CA ASN A 197 4.99 22.16 3.52
C ASN A 197 6.01 22.86 2.60
N ALA A 198 7.25 22.38 2.57
CA ALA A 198 8.30 22.98 1.74
C ALA A 198 7.99 22.87 0.24
N VAL A 199 7.45 21.74 -0.22
CA VAL A 199 7.02 21.54 -1.60
C VAL A 199 5.90 22.53 -1.97
N ILE A 200 4.91 22.72 -1.10
CA ILE A 200 3.79 23.65 -1.34
C ILE A 200 4.31 25.09 -1.40
N HIS A 201 5.09 25.52 -0.40
CA HIS A 201 5.63 26.88 -0.32
C HIS A 201 6.52 27.25 -1.53
N LYS A 202 7.21 26.28 -2.12
CA LYS A 202 8.03 26.52 -3.33
C LYS A 202 7.18 26.82 -4.58
N HIS A 203 5.90 26.46 -4.57
CA HIS A 203 4.94 26.63 -5.67
C HIS A 203 3.92 27.75 -5.43
N GLU A 204 3.97 28.43 -4.28
CA GLU A 204 3.31 29.73 -4.06
C GLU A 204 4.10 30.85 -4.74
#